data_AF-A0A0F8Y0S7-F1
#
_entry.id   AF-A0A0F8Y0S7-F1
#
_cell.length_a   1.000
_cell.length_b   1.000
_cell.length_c   1.000
_cell.angle_alpha   90.00
_cell.angle_beta   90.00
_cell.angle_gamma   90.00
#
_symmetry.space_group_name_H-M   'P 1'
#
loop_
_entity.id
_entity.type
_entity.pdbx_description
1 polymer ?
#
loop_
_entity_poly.entity_id
_entity_poly.type
_entity_poly.pdbx_seq_one_letter_code
_entity_poly.pdbx_strand_id
1 'polypeptide(L)'
;MVTSIDVRKIFYTKKFDEVGINSASTFFGFCNNHDTTVFSEIENLDYNKTLEQNFLYAYRACALEYVKKTEACNHQKNMIKRYRNSQYYDMLNFILISTQQGFKEISEFLEIFSVEFKKPKSNRNLNIINTRIFYLPYESLIAVNSLLTIHYDFQEVLINDLSDPSRRPAPIFLNVFPQKGKTIILFSYLSVDINVYKSILSELGTFSNSKIEHFFSNLIIVHCENLFMSPQKYNNIPNKMRKLIVSKFIKTITKPPQPDYLSQGSPNLFKYLKK
;
A
#
# COMPACT_ATOMS: atom_id res chain seq x y z
N MET A 1 14.56 -15.95 -5.70
CA MET A 1 13.68 -16.03 -4.51
C MET A 1 13.62 -14.66 -3.86
N VAL A 2 12.48 -14.30 -3.26
CA VAL A 2 12.31 -13.13 -2.39
C VAL A 2 11.69 -13.57 -1.08
N THR A 3 12.05 -12.91 0.01
CA THR A 3 11.43 -13.05 1.31
C THR A 3 10.14 -12.24 1.34
N SER A 4 9.01 -12.87 1.65
CA SER A 4 7.66 -12.28 1.67
C SER A 4 6.88 -12.70 2.91
N ILE A 5 5.81 -11.97 3.23
CA ILE A 5 4.84 -12.37 4.24
C ILE A 5 3.66 -13.03 3.55
N ASP A 6 3.46 -14.34 3.79
CA ASP A 6 2.19 -14.99 3.44
C ASP A 6 1.23 -14.85 4.63
N VAL A 7 0.23 -13.96 4.50
CA VAL A 7 -0.79 -13.71 5.52
C VAL A 7 -1.51 -15.00 5.96
N ARG A 8 -1.61 -16.00 5.08
CA ARG A 8 -2.26 -17.29 5.40
C ARG A 8 -1.40 -18.16 6.31
N LYS A 9 -0.08 -17.97 6.30
CA LYS A 9 0.90 -18.77 7.06
C LYS A 9 1.47 -18.05 8.27
N ILE A 10 1.54 -16.72 8.23
CA ILE A 10 2.25 -15.89 9.21
C ILE A 10 1.74 -16.11 10.65
N PHE A 11 0.46 -16.43 10.81
CA PHE A 11 -0.14 -16.76 12.10
C PHE A 11 0.43 -18.02 12.75
N TYR A 12 0.81 -19.01 11.93
CA TYR A 12 1.38 -20.28 12.38
C TYR A 12 2.90 -20.22 12.44
N THR A 13 3.54 -19.67 11.41
CA THR A 13 5.00 -19.70 11.26
C THR A 13 5.68 -18.58 12.05
N LYS A 14 5.01 -17.43 12.22
CA LYS A 14 5.59 -16.19 12.75
C LYS A 14 6.92 -15.83 12.06
N LYS A 15 7.05 -16.14 10.77
CA LYS A 15 8.24 -15.95 9.95
C LYS A 15 7.84 -15.51 8.54
N PHE A 16 8.75 -14.79 7.89
CA PHE A 16 8.67 -14.55 6.46
C PHE A 16 9.11 -15.81 5.72
N ASP A 17 8.48 -16.08 4.58
CA ASP A 17 8.77 -17.22 3.73
C ASP A 17 9.55 -16.77 2.48
N GLU A 18 10.37 -17.66 1.92
CA GLU A 18 10.95 -17.43 0.60
C GLU A 18 9.96 -17.88 -0.49
N VAL A 19 9.67 -16.98 -1.42
CA VAL A 19 8.79 -17.23 -2.57
C VAL A 19 9.52 -16.94 -3.88
N GLY A 20 9.07 -17.56 -4.97
CA GLY A 20 9.59 -17.26 -6.31
C GLY A 20 9.35 -15.80 -6.67
N ILE A 21 10.34 -15.14 -7.28
CA ILE A 21 10.23 -13.71 -7.68
C ILE A 21 9.01 -13.49 -8.57
N ASN A 22 8.84 -14.36 -9.57
CA ASN A 22 7.71 -14.27 -10.49
C ASN A 22 6.38 -14.45 -9.74
N SER A 23 6.29 -15.41 -8.83
CA SER A 23 5.07 -15.61 -8.02
C SER A 23 4.76 -14.43 -7.09
N ALA A 24 5.77 -13.70 -6.63
CA ALA A 24 5.63 -12.52 -5.79
C ALA A 24 5.19 -11.27 -6.58
N SER A 25 5.62 -11.12 -7.82
CA SER A 25 5.37 -9.93 -8.64
C SER A 25 4.24 -10.09 -9.66
N THR A 26 3.60 -11.26 -9.76
CA THR A 26 2.56 -11.48 -10.78
C THR A 26 1.29 -10.73 -10.39
N PHE A 27 0.93 -9.74 -11.21
CA PHE A 27 -0.32 -9.00 -11.12
C PHE A 27 -1.24 -9.40 -12.29
N PHE A 28 -2.39 -10.00 -12.00
CA PHE A 28 -3.35 -10.44 -13.02
C PHE A 28 -4.45 -9.39 -13.31
N GLY A 29 -4.13 -8.10 -13.22
CA GLY A 29 -5.12 -7.03 -13.44
C GLY A 29 -5.25 -6.50 -14.85
N PHE A 30 -4.21 -6.66 -15.67
CA PHE A 30 -4.19 -6.22 -17.07
C PHE A 30 -3.69 -7.36 -17.97
N CYS A 31 -4.14 -7.37 -19.23
CA CYS A 31 -3.46 -8.20 -20.22
C CYS A 31 -2.11 -7.58 -20.56
N ASN A 32 -1.15 -8.39 -21.06
CA ASN A 32 0.19 -7.91 -21.38
C ASN A 32 0.20 -6.64 -22.24
N ASN A 33 -0.69 -6.56 -23.24
CA ASN A 33 -0.79 -5.37 -24.10
C ASN A 33 -1.20 -4.12 -23.33
N HIS A 34 -2.22 -4.19 -22.47
CA HIS A 34 -2.69 -3.05 -21.69
C HIS A 34 -1.71 -2.66 -20.59
N ASP A 35 -1.09 -3.63 -19.93
CA ASP A 35 -0.05 -3.34 -18.91
C ASP A 35 1.13 -2.57 -19.53
N THR A 36 1.62 -3.06 -20.67
CA THR A 36 2.76 -2.45 -21.38
C THR A 36 2.42 -1.07 -21.92
N THR A 37 1.22 -0.88 -22.47
CA THR A 37 0.84 0.39 -23.12
C THR A 37 0.44 1.46 -22.12
N VAL A 38 -0.33 1.11 -21.08
CA VAL A 38 -0.83 2.09 -20.09
C VAL A 38 0.29 2.59 -19.19
N PHE A 39 1.20 1.71 -18.76
CA PHE A 39 2.26 2.06 -17.80
C PHE A 39 3.61 2.37 -18.43
N SER A 40 3.72 2.44 -19.76
CA SER A 40 4.99 2.71 -20.44
C SER A 40 5.70 3.98 -19.92
N GLU A 41 4.95 5.04 -19.61
CA GLU A 41 5.50 6.32 -19.12
C GLU A 41 6.19 6.19 -17.75
N ILE A 42 5.83 5.18 -16.94
CA ILE A 42 6.41 4.94 -15.61
C ILE A 42 7.36 3.73 -15.59
N GLU A 43 7.29 2.84 -16.57
CA GLU A 43 8.15 1.64 -16.70
C GLU A 43 9.38 1.89 -17.57
N ASN A 44 9.23 2.62 -18.67
CA ASN A 44 10.28 2.77 -19.68
C ASN A 44 10.99 4.12 -19.62
N LEU A 45 10.46 5.08 -18.86
CA LEU A 45 11.03 6.41 -18.72
C LEU A 45 11.43 6.69 -17.27
N ASP A 46 12.47 7.49 -17.14
CA ASP A 46 12.89 8.01 -15.85
C ASP A 46 11.78 8.86 -15.21
N TYR A 47 11.58 8.71 -13.90
CA TYR A 47 10.69 9.60 -13.17
C TYR A 47 11.17 11.07 -13.25
N ASN A 48 10.34 11.91 -13.86
CA ASN A 48 10.56 13.33 -14.11
C ASN A 48 9.45 14.21 -13.49
N LYS A 49 8.60 13.63 -12.63
CA LYS A 49 7.57 14.31 -11.82
C LYS A 49 6.42 14.90 -12.65
N THR A 50 6.21 14.42 -13.88
CA THR A 50 5.06 14.87 -14.68
C THR A 50 3.75 14.48 -14.01
N LEU A 51 2.69 15.24 -14.32
CA LEU A 51 1.34 14.91 -13.88
C LEU A 51 0.92 13.53 -14.39
N GLU A 52 1.34 13.14 -15.60
CA GLU A 52 1.06 11.83 -16.17
C GLU A 52 1.70 10.70 -15.35
N GLN A 53 2.98 10.81 -15.01
CA GLN A 53 3.64 9.79 -14.17
C GLN A 53 2.98 9.68 -12.79
N ASN A 54 2.70 10.81 -12.12
CA ASN A 54 2.04 10.81 -10.81
C ASN A 54 0.65 10.16 -10.86
N PHE A 55 -0.13 10.48 -11.90
CA PHE A 55 -1.44 9.88 -12.13
C PHE A 55 -1.32 8.37 -12.37
N LEU A 56 -0.36 7.92 -13.19
CA LEU A 56 -0.18 6.50 -13.52
C LEU A 56 0.32 5.67 -12.33
N TYR A 57 1.24 6.20 -11.53
CA TYR A 57 1.67 5.54 -10.28
C TYR A 57 0.51 5.39 -9.29
N ALA A 58 -0.34 6.41 -9.15
CA ALA A 58 -1.53 6.34 -8.30
C ALA A 58 -2.57 5.34 -8.85
N TYR A 59 -2.82 5.39 -10.16
CA TYR A 59 -3.73 4.47 -10.83
C TYR A 59 -3.27 3.01 -10.67
N ARG A 60 -1.98 2.72 -10.84
CA ARG A 60 -1.43 1.37 -10.70
C ARG A 60 -1.65 0.82 -9.30
N ALA A 61 -1.46 1.63 -8.26
CA ALA A 61 -1.73 1.25 -6.88
C ALA A 61 -3.22 0.92 -6.68
N CYS A 62 -4.11 1.75 -7.24
CA CYS A 62 -5.56 1.54 -7.17
C CYS A 62 -6.02 0.26 -7.89
N ALA A 63 -5.56 0.06 -9.12
CA ALA A 63 -5.88 -1.12 -9.92
C ALA A 63 -5.37 -2.41 -9.26
N LEU A 64 -4.17 -2.37 -8.67
CA LEU A 64 -3.62 -3.49 -7.91
C LEU A 64 -4.50 -3.86 -6.73
N GLU A 65 -4.91 -2.87 -5.94
CA GLU A 65 -5.76 -3.11 -4.77
C GLU A 65 -7.16 -3.62 -5.18
N TYR A 66 -7.71 -3.11 -6.28
CA TYR A 66 -9.00 -3.57 -6.81
C TYR A 66 -9.00 -5.07 -7.12
N VAL A 67 -7.97 -5.56 -7.80
CA VAL A 67 -7.83 -6.98 -8.13
C VAL A 67 -7.67 -7.81 -6.87
N LYS A 68 -6.83 -7.39 -5.93
CA LYS A 68 -6.67 -8.08 -4.63
C LYS A 68 -7.97 -8.19 -3.88
N LYS A 69 -8.76 -7.11 -3.80
CA LYS A 69 -10.08 -7.12 -3.14
C LYS A 69 -11.09 -7.99 -3.89
N THR A 70 -11.01 -8.04 -5.21
CA THR A 70 -11.84 -8.95 -6.03
C THR A 70 -11.51 -10.42 -5.72
N GLU A 71 -10.23 -10.77 -5.70
CA GLU A 71 -9.75 -12.11 -5.36
C GLU A 71 -10.13 -12.50 -3.93
N ALA A 72 -9.95 -11.58 -2.96
CA ALA A 72 -10.35 -11.79 -1.57
C ALA A 72 -11.86 -12.03 -1.43
N CYS A 73 -12.69 -11.20 -2.07
CA CYS A 73 -14.15 -11.39 -2.10
C CYS A 73 -14.53 -12.76 -2.68
N ASN A 74 -13.94 -13.14 -3.80
CA ASN A 74 -14.25 -14.43 -4.45
C ASN A 74 -13.82 -15.62 -3.59
N HIS A 75 -12.64 -15.54 -2.98
CA HIS A 75 -12.15 -16.55 -2.05
C HIS A 75 -13.08 -16.71 -0.85
N GLN A 76 -13.48 -15.62 -0.21
CA GLN A 76 -14.36 -15.63 0.96
C GLN A 76 -15.77 -16.12 0.62
N LYS A 77 -16.33 -15.75 -0.53
CA LYS A 77 -17.61 -16.32 -1.03
C LYS A 77 -17.54 -17.84 -1.16
N ASN A 78 -16.43 -18.37 -1.66
CA ASN A 78 -16.21 -19.81 -1.75
C ASN A 78 -16.06 -20.46 -0.37
N MET A 79 -15.39 -19.80 0.58
CA MET A 79 -15.30 -20.26 1.97
C MET A 79 -16.68 -20.33 2.64
N ILE A 80 -17.51 -19.30 2.52
CA ILE A 80 -18.87 -19.30 3.08
C ILE A 80 -19.72 -20.44 2.50
N LYS A 81 -19.65 -20.68 1.19
CA LYS A 81 -20.34 -21.80 0.55
C LYS A 81 -19.88 -23.15 1.12
N ARG A 82 -18.57 -23.32 1.32
CA ARG A 82 -17.97 -24.55 1.86
C ARG A 82 -18.30 -24.79 3.33
N TYR A 83 -18.36 -23.72 4.13
CA TYR A 83 -18.51 -23.77 5.59
C TYR A 83 -19.92 -23.38 6.05
N ARG A 84 -20.92 -23.47 5.16
CA ARG A 84 -22.31 -22.99 5.36
C ARG A 84 -22.98 -23.50 6.63
N ASN A 85 -22.71 -24.75 7.01
CA ASN A 85 -23.31 -25.41 8.18
C ASN A 85 -22.31 -25.59 9.33
N SER A 86 -21.22 -24.81 9.36
CA SER A 86 -20.21 -24.89 10.42
C SER A 86 -20.37 -23.76 11.44
N GLN A 87 -19.79 -23.95 12.62
CA GLN A 87 -19.69 -22.90 13.65
C GLN A 87 -18.94 -21.63 13.20
N TYR A 88 -18.22 -21.68 12.08
CA TYR A 88 -17.46 -20.55 11.54
C TYR A 88 -18.28 -19.67 10.59
N TYR A 89 -19.52 -20.04 10.28
CA TYR A 89 -20.33 -19.34 9.26
C TYR A 89 -20.46 -17.84 9.55
N ASP A 90 -20.87 -17.46 10.77
CA ASP A 90 -21.11 -16.06 11.12
C ASP A 90 -19.83 -15.23 11.04
N MET A 91 -18.70 -15.78 11.53
CA MET A 91 -17.39 -15.14 11.41
C MET A 91 -16.99 -14.93 9.95
N LEU A 92 -17.12 -15.96 9.11
CA LEU A 92 -16.79 -15.87 7.68
C LEU A 92 -17.70 -14.88 6.96
N ASN A 93 -18.99 -14.86 7.31
CA ASN A 93 -19.96 -13.93 6.74
C ASN A 93 -19.66 -12.48 7.12
N PHE A 94 -19.30 -12.22 8.39
CA PHE A 94 -18.83 -10.91 8.83
C PHE A 94 -17.59 -10.45 8.03
N ILE A 95 -16.59 -11.32 7.88
CA ILE A 95 -15.38 -11.03 7.09
C ILE A 95 -15.73 -10.72 5.63
N LEU A 96 -16.67 -11.46 5.01
CA LEU A 96 -17.11 -11.17 3.65
C LEU A 96 -17.76 -9.80 3.55
N ILE A 97 -18.68 -9.46 4.47
CA ILE A 97 -19.36 -8.15 4.47
C ILE A 97 -18.33 -7.01 4.57
N SER A 98 -17.39 -7.10 5.50
CA SER A 98 -16.32 -6.10 5.64
C SER A 98 -15.45 -6.01 4.38
N THR A 99 -15.13 -7.13 3.75
CA THR A 99 -14.33 -7.16 2.52
C THR A 99 -15.10 -6.59 1.33
N GLN A 100 -16.41 -6.84 1.24
CA GLN A 100 -17.28 -6.27 0.20
C GLN A 100 -17.43 -4.76 0.35
N GLN A 101 -17.47 -4.25 1.58
CA GLN A 101 -17.46 -2.81 1.85
C GLN A 101 -16.15 -2.18 1.33
N GLY A 102 -14.99 -2.75 1.70
CA GLY A 102 -13.71 -2.29 1.17
C GLY A 102 -13.62 -2.41 -0.36
N PHE A 103 -14.18 -3.47 -0.96
CA PHE A 103 -14.23 -3.61 -2.42
C PHE A 103 -15.05 -2.48 -3.07
N LYS A 104 -16.18 -2.08 -2.48
CA LYS A 104 -16.99 -0.96 -2.97
C LYS A 104 -16.19 0.34 -2.96
N GLU A 105 -15.50 0.64 -1.87
CA GLU A 105 -14.64 1.83 -1.75
C GLU A 105 -13.55 1.87 -2.83
N ILE A 106 -12.83 0.76 -3.02
CA ILE A 106 -11.80 0.68 -4.07
C ILE A 106 -12.40 0.81 -5.47
N SER A 107 -13.61 0.27 -5.70
CA SER A 107 -14.33 0.42 -6.97
C SER A 107 -14.65 1.88 -7.26
N GLU A 108 -15.09 2.64 -6.25
CA GLU A 108 -15.35 4.07 -6.36
C GLU A 108 -14.07 4.84 -6.70
N PHE A 109 -12.94 4.52 -6.04
CA PHE A 109 -11.65 5.14 -6.37
C PHE A 109 -11.19 4.81 -7.79
N LEU A 110 -11.35 3.56 -8.22
CA LEU A 110 -10.98 3.13 -9.58
C LEU A 110 -11.84 3.82 -10.64
N GLU A 111 -13.12 4.09 -10.36
CA GLU A 111 -13.99 4.83 -11.29
C GLU A 111 -13.50 6.26 -11.50
N ILE A 112 -12.93 6.93 -10.48
CA ILE A 112 -12.34 8.27 -10.63
C ILE A 112 -11.27 8.27 -11.74
N PHE A 113 -10.35 7.28 -11.72
CA PHE A 113 -9.36 7.14 -12.78
C PHE A 113 -10.00 6.72 -14.11
N SER A 114 -10.96 5.80 -14.07
CA SER A 114 -11.61 5.26 -15.26
C SER A 114 -12.35 6.34 -16.05
N VAL A 115 -13.00 7.29 -15.38
CA VAL A 115 -13.61 8.47 -16.00
C VAL A 115 -12.58 9.30 -16.78
N GLU A 116 -11.37 9.47 -16.26
CA GLU A 116 -10.29 10.16 -16.99
C GLU A 116 -9.75 9.31 -18.14
N PHE A 117 -9.62 8.00 -17.98
CA PHE A 117 -9.17 7.12 -19.07
C PHE A 117 -10.15 7.05 -20.25
N LYS A 118 -11.45 7.20 -20.01
CA LYS A 118 -12.50 7.30 -21.05
C LYS A 118 -12.35 8.56 -21.91
N LYS A 119 -11.64 9.59 -21.44
CA LYS A 119 -11.38 10.83 -22.20
C LYS A 119 -10.16 10.66 -23.12
N PRO A 120 -10.10 11.42 -24.25
CA PRO A 120 -8.89 11.55 -25.04
C PRO A 120 -7.70 11.97 -24.16
N LYS A 121 -6.49 11.46 -24.44
CA LYS A 121 -5.29 11.72 -23.61
C LYS A 121 -5.05 13.22 -23.38
N SER A 122 -5.28 14.06 -24.40
CA SER A 122 -5.16 15.53 -24.33
C SER A 122 -6.16 16.22 -23.39
N ASN A 123 -7.28 15.55 -23.06
CA ASN A 123 -8.39 16.12 -22.31
C ASN A 123 -8.51 15.54 -20.89
N ARG A 124 -7.57 14.67 -20.48
CA ARG A 124 -7.57 14.08 -19.14
C ARG A 124 -7.25 15.15 -18.10
N ASN A 125 -8.05 15.19 -17.03
CA ASN A 125 -7.71 15.97 -15.86
C ASN A 125 -6.77 15.16 -14.97
N LEU A 126 -5.47 15.36 -15.13
CA LEU A 126 -4.46 14.68 -14.32
C LEU A 126 -4.28 15.31 -12.92
N ASN A 127 -4.83 16.50 -12.70
CA ASN A 127 -4.79 17.21 -11.41
C ASN A 127 -5.78 16.63 -10.38
N ILE A 128 -6.46 15.53 -10.69
CA ILE A 128 -7.23 14.78 -9.69
C ILE A 128 -6.34 14.11 -8.64
N ILE A 129 -5.03 13.98 -8.92
CA ILE A 129 -4.01 13.47 -8.00
C ILE A 129 -3.05 14.59 -7.61
N ASN A 130 -2.85 14.77 -6.31
CA ASN A 130 -1.72 15.50 -5.76
C ASN A 130 -0.64 14.54 -5.29
N THR A 131 0.63 14.89 -5.45
CA THR A 131 1.75 14.03 -5.03
C THR A 131 2.80 14.84 -4.29
N ARG A 132 3.10 14.44 -3.05
CA ARG A 132 4.27 14.91 -2.31
C ARG A 132 5.41 13.93 -2.56
N ILE A 133 6.55 14.47 -3.02
CA ILE A 133 7.71 13.67 -3.41
C ILE A 133 8.83 13.83 -2.38
N PHE A 134 9.37 12.71 -1.91
CA PHE A 134 10.53 12.69 -1.02
C PHE A 134 11.70 11.95 -1.69
N TYR A 135 12.91 12.38 -1.37
CA TYR A 135 14.15 11.77 -1.86
C TYR A 135 15.01 11.33 -0.69
N LEU A 136 15.45 10.07 -0.72
CA LEU A 136 16.55 9.62 0.12
C LEU A 136 17.83 9.60 -0.73
N PRO A 137 18.99 10.01 -0.17
CA PRO A 137 20.23 10.20 -0.92
C PRO A 137 20.97 8.87 -1.20
N TYR A 138 20.23 7.78 -1.33
CA TYR A 138 20.74 6.44 -1.61
C TYR A 138 19.63 5.57 -2.22
N GLU A 139 20.01 4.51 -2.92
CA GLU A 139 19.06 3.49 -3.39
C GLU A 139 18.70 2.54 -2.27
N SER A 140 17.40 2.40 -2.02
CA SER A 140 16.82 1.38 -1.16
C SER A 140 16.34 0.23 -2.04
N LEU A 141 16.49 -0.99 -1.54
CA LEU A 141 15.96 -2.21 -2.16
C LEU A 141 14.48 -2.43 -1.83
N ILE A 142 13.80 -1.38 -1.38
CA ILE A 142 12.37 -1.34 -1.12
C ILE A 142 11.66 -0.91 -2.41
N ALA A 143 10.72 -1.74 -2.86
CA ALA A 143 9.74 -1.39 -3.88
C ALA A 143 8.35 -1.44 -3.26
N VAL A 144 7.58 -0.36 -3.39
CA VAL A 144 6.21 -0.27 -2.89
C VAL A 144 5.32 0.26 -4.00
N ASN A 145 4.16 -0.38 -4.16
CA ASN A 145 3.04 0.10 -4.95
C ASN A 145 1.78 -0.32 -4.18
N SER A 146 1.21 0.60 -3.41
CA SER A 146 0.12 0.28 -2.48
C SER A 146 -0.91 1.40 -2.39
N LEU A 147 -2.17 1.01 -2.26
CA LEU A 147 -3.24 1.88 -1.78
C LEU A 147 -3.40 1.63 -0.27
N LEU A 148 -3.45 2.69 0.53
CA LEU A 148 -3.66 2.63 1.97
C LEU A 148 -4.48 3.81 2.47
N THR A 149 -4.96 3.73 3.70
CA THR A 149 -5.65 4.83 4.39
C THR A 149 -5.02 5.05 5.75
N ILE A 150 -4.72 6.31 6.09
CA ILE A 150 -4.19 6.66 7.42
C ILE A 150 -5.36 7.02 8.33
N HIS A 151 -5.50 6.33 9.46
CA HIS A 151 -6.63 6.52 10.37
C HIS A 151 -6.52 7.79 11.21
N TYR A 152 -5.34 8.02 11.79
CA TYR A 152 -5.07 9.11 12.73
C TYR A 152 -3.92 9.97 12.24
N ASP A 153 -3.96 11.27 12.54
CA ASP A 153 -2.80 12.15 12.33
C ASP A 153 -1.80 12.12 13.49
N PHE A 154 -0.77 12.97 13.43
CA PHE A 154 0.28 13.02 14.46
C PHE A 154 -0.22 13.57 15.82
N GLN A 155 -1.38 14.22 15.84
CA GLN A 155 -2.05 14.69 17.04
C GLN A 155 -3.10 13.69 17.54
N GLU A 156 -3.08 12.45 17.02
CA GLU A 156 -3.98 11.36 17.39
C GLU A 156 -5.45 11.66 17.04
N VAL A 157 -5.69 12.63 16.15
CA VAL A 157 -7.04 12.95 15.66
C VAL A 157 -7.44 11.94 14.59
N LEU A 158 -8.62 11.33 14.73
CA LEU A 158 -9.19 10.43 13.74
C LEU A 158 -9.57 11.20 12.46
N ILE A 159 -8.78 11.03 11.40
CA ILE A 159 -8.96 11.68 10.09
C ILE A 159 -9.65 10.77 9.07
N ASN A 160 -9.57 9.45 9.25
CA ASN A 160 -10.33 8.48 8.47
C ASN A 160 -10.94 7.43 9.41
N ASP A 161 -12.27 7.45 9.52
CA ASP A 161 -13.03 6.47 10.30
C ASP A 161 -13.49 5.31 9.40
N LEU A 162 -12.76 4.19 9.42
CA LEU A 162 -13.13 2.99 8.66
C LEU A 162 -14.26 2.18 9.31
N SER A 163 -14.74 2.58 10.49
CA SER A 163 -15.88 1.93 11.15
C SER A 163 -17.23 2.52 10.73
N ASP A 164 -17.24 3.71 10.13
CA ASP A 164 -18.43 4.39 9.62
C ASP A 164 -18.56 4.20 8.10
N PRO A 165 -19.37 3.24 7.61
CA PRO A 165 -19.52 2.97 6.19
C PRO A 165 -20.25 4.08 5.43
N SER A 166 -20.80 5.09 6.11
CA SER A 166 -21.39 6.27 5.48
C SER A 166 -20.34 7.30 5.03
N ARG A 167 -19.12 7.20 5.53
CA ARG A 167 -18.01 8.08 5.19
C ARG A 167 -17.05 7.38 4.24
N ARG A 168 -16.79 8.02 3.09
CA ARG A 168 -15.76 7.56 2.17
C ARG A 168 -14.37 7.85 2.78
N PRO A 169 -13.48 6.85 2.93
CA PRO A 169 -12.11 7.11 3.33
C PRO A 169 -11.34 7.86 2.23
N ALA A 170 -10.33 8.62 2.64
CA ALA A 170 -9.39 9.27 1.73
C ALA A 170 -8.24 8.30 1.39
N PRO A 171 -8.08 7.85 0.15
CA PRO A 171 -6.98 6.93 -0.20
C PRO A 171 -5.66 7.68 -0.33
N ILE A 172 -4.59 7.01 0.08
CA ILE A 172 -3.20 7.33 -0.25
C ILE A 172 -2.70 6.27 -1.22
N PHE A 173 -2.06 6.71 -2.30
CA PHE A 173 -1.35 5.87 -3.23
C PHE A 173 0.15 6.04 -2.99
N LEU A 174 0.75 5.07 -2.30
CA LEU A 174 2.15 5.08 -1.91
C LEU A 174 2.98 4.30 -2.93
N ASN A 175 3.96 4.99 -3.52
CA ASN A 175 4.97 4.36 -4.36
C ASN A 175 6.37 4.62 -3.81
N VAL A 176 7.22 3.60 -3.79
CA VAL A 176 8.63 3.70 -3.38
C VAL A 176 9.47 2.93 -4.39
N PHE A 177 10.47 3.56 -4.97
CA PHE A 177 11.38 2.90 -5.91
C PHE A 177 12.75 3.57 -5.97
N PRO A 178 13.82 2.80 -6.23
CA PRO A 178 15.16 3.36 -6.47
C PRO A 178 15.30 3.85 -7.91
N GLN A 179 15.99 4.98 -8.10
CA GLN A 179 16.36 5.48 -9.42
C GLN A 179 17.55 6.45 -9.33
N LYS A 180 18.55 6.29 -10.21
CA LYS A 180 19.70 7.20 -10.33
C LYS A 180 20.40 7.52 -8.99
N GLY A 181 20.69 6.49 -8.19
CA GLY A 181 21.41 6.65 -6.91
C GLY A 181 20.55 7.15 -5.75
N LYS A 182 19.23 7.29 -5.92
CA LYS A 182 18.30 7.81 -4.90
C LYS A 182 17.13 6.86 -4.73
N THR A 183 16.44 6.99 -3.60
CA THR A 183 15.11 6.39 -3.40
C THR A 183 14.09 7.50 -3.53
N ILE A 184 13.10 7.28 -4.40
CA ILE A 184 12.00 8.19 -4.65
C ILE A 184 10.78 7.64 -3.94
N ILE A 185 10.13 8.49 -3.14
CA ILE A 185 8.89 8.15 -2.44
C ILE A 185 7.81 9.10 -2.95
N LEU A 186 6.78 8.54 -3.55
CA LEU A 186 5.59 9.26 -3.99
C LEU A 186 4.48 9.02 -2.97
N PHE A 187 4.08 10.08 -2.28
CA PHE A 187 2.94 10.10 -1.39
C PHE A 187 1.81 10.84 -2.09
N SER A 188 0.99 10.08 -2.81
CA SER A 188 -0.08 10.61 -3.65
C SER A 188 -1.44 10.46 -2.98
N TYR A 189 -2.35 11.41 -3.21
CA TYR A 189 -3.72 11.40 -2.69
C TYR A 189 -4.65 12.10 -3.68
N LEU A 190 -5.95 11.84 -3.57
CA LEU A 190 -6.95 12.55 -4.38
C LEU A 190 -6.99 14.03 -3.99
N SER A 191 -7.06 14.92 -4.97
CA SER A 191 -7.05 16.37 -4.72
C SER A 191 -8.20 16.84 -3.85
N VAL A 192 -9.35 16.17 -3.91
CA VAL A 192 -10.51 16.42 -3.05
C VAL A 192 -10.24 16.12 -1.57
N ASP A 193 -9.23 15.30 -1.27
CA ASP A 193 -8.88 14.84 0.08
C ASP A 193 -7.77 15.66 0.75
N ILE A 194 -7.37 16.79 0.16
CA ILE A 194 -6.32 17.66 0.70
C ILE A 194 -6.55 18.06 2.16
N ASN A 195 -7.81 18.32 2.54
CA ASN A 195 -8.15 18.74 3.90
C ASN A 195 -7.99 17.61 4.93
N VAL A 196 -8.21 16.35 4.52
CA VAL A 196 -8.01 15.18 5.38
C VAL A 196 -6.53 15.02 5.73
N TYR A 197 -5.64 15.29 4.78
CA TYR A 197 -4.20 15.06 4.93
C TYR A 197 -3.38 16.30 5.24
N LYS A 198 -4.01 17.47 5.42
CA LYS A 198 -3.32 18.75 5.60
C LYS A 198 -2.36 18.74 6.80
N SER A 199 -2.79 18.22 7.96
CA SER A 199 -1.95 18.15 9.16
C SER A 199 -0.72 17.27 8.95
N ILE A 200 -0.92 16.08 8.38
CA ILE A 200 0.16 15.14 8.03
C ILE A 200 1.14 15.76 7.04
N LEU A 201 0.65 16.37 5.96
CA LEU A 201 1.49 16.97 4.93
C LEU A 201 2.33 18.13 5.48
N SER A 202 1.76 18.93 6.38
CA SER A 202 2.47 20.00 7.08
C SER A 202 3.63 19.45 7.91
N GLU A 203 3.36 18.43 8.73
CA GLU A 203 4.36 17.81 9.59
C GLU A 203 5.49 17.16 8.76
N LEU A 204 5.14 16.40 7.71
CA LEU A 204 6.10 15.79 6.78
C LEU A 204 6.98 16.83 6.07
N GLY A 205 6.50 18.07 5.90
CA GLY A 205 7.28 19.18 5.36
C GLY A 205 8.46 19.61 6.24
N THR A 206 8.43 19.25 7.53
CA THR A 206 9.47 19.60 8.52
C THR A 206 10.43 18.46 8.82
N PHE A 207 10.17 17.26 8.30
CA PHE A 207 10.91 16.05 8.65
C PHE A 207 12.30 16.03 8.01
N SER A 208 13.29 15.62 8.81
CA SER A 208 14.60 15.22 8.30
C SER A 208 14.50 13.87 7.57
N ASN A 209 15.50 13.52 6.76
CA ASN A 209 15.54 12.22 6.07
C ASN A 209 15.34 11.03 7.02
N SER A 210 15.91 11.07 8.22
CA SER A 210 15.72 10.02 9.24
C SER A 210 14.25 9.90 9.68
N LYS A 211 13.57 11.04 9.92
CA LYS A 211 12.14 11.03 10.26
C LYS A 211 11.28 10.54 9.09
N ILE A 212 11.60 10.93 7.86
CA ILE A 212 10.96 10.42 6.63
C ILE A 212 11.11 8.90 6.53
N GLU A 213 12.32 8.37 6.72
CA GLU A 213 12.58 6.92 6.70
C GLU A 213 11.73 6.19 7.75
N HIS A 214 11.66 6.69 8.98
CA HIS A 214 10.86 6.10 10.05
C HIS A 214 9.36 6.14 9.75
N PHE A 215 8.85 7.28 9.28
CA PHE A 215 7.44 7.44 8.93
C PHE A 215 7.03 6.45 7.83
N PHE A 216 7.74 6.43 6.71
CA PHE A 216 7.39 5.54 5.61
C PHE A 216 7.65 4.07 5.94
N SER A 217 8.67 3.76 6.76
CA SER A 217 8.84 2.38 7.25
C SER A 217 7.64 1.93 8.09
N ASN A 218 7.10 2.83 8.92
CA ASN A 218 5.93 2.51 9.72
C ASN A 218 4.71 2.26 8.82
N LEU A 219 4.43 3.15 7.86
CA LEU A 219 3.33 2.97 6.92
C LEU A 219 3.44 1.67 6.12
N ILE A 220 4.64 1.34 5.64
CA ILE A 220 4.89 0.10 4.91
C ILE A 220 4.61 -1.12 5.80
N ILE A 221 5.12 -1.14 7.03
CA ILE A 221 4.90 -2.28 7.95
C ILE A 221 3.44 -2.42 8.34
N VAL A 222 2.74 -1.30 8.54
CA VAL A 222 1.36 -1.29 9.05
C VAL A 222 0.35 -1.62 7.95
N HIS A 223 0.54 -1.07 6.74
CA HIS A 223 -0.48 -1.10 5.70
C HIS A 223 -0.10 -1.91 4.46
N CYS A 224 1.19 -2.12 4.17
CA CYS A 224 1.58 -2.84 2.95
C CYS A 224 1.63 -4.34 3.22
N GLU A 225 0.62 -5.07 2.77
CA GLU A 225 0.53 -6.53 2.90
C GLU A 225 1.63 -7.26 2.10
N ASN A 226 2.14 -6.64 1.02
CA ASN A 226 3.06 -7.25 0.07
C ASN A 226 4.49 -6.68 0.19
N LEU A 227 5.11 -6.85 1.36
CA LEU A 227 6.52 -6.51 1.53
C LEU A 227 7.40 -7.65 1.01
N PHE A 228 8.18 -7.38 -0.05
CA PHE A 228 9.17 -8.30 -0.61
C PHE A 228 10.59 -7.80 -0.35
N MET A 229 11.47 -8.70 0.07
CA MET A 229 12.86 -8.39 0.39
C MET A 229 13.81 -9.42 -0.22
N SER A 230 15.04 -9.02 -0.54
CA SER A 230 16.10 -9.99 -0.85
C SER A 230 16.37 -10.89 0.36
N PRO A 231 16.47 -12.23 0.20
CA PRO A 231 16.77 -13.13 1.32
C PRO A 231 18.08 -12.81 2.03
N GLN A 232 19.12 -12.44 1.26
CA GLN A 232 20.42 -12.06 1.82
C GLN A 232 20.30 -10.84 2.73
N LYS A 233 19.60 -9.79 2.28
CA LYS A 233 19.43 -8.56 3.07
C LYS A 233 18.52 -8.79 4.27
N TYR A 234 17.45 -9.58 4.11
CA TYR A 234 16.60 -9.99 5.24
C TYR A 234 17.38 -10.73 6.32
N ASN A 235 18.27 -11.65 5.94
CA ASN A 235 19.10 -12.40 6.88
C ASN A 235 20.11 -11.53 7.63
N ASN A 236 20.54 -10.41 7.03
CA ASN A 236 21.40 -9.42 7.69
C ASN A 236 20.64 -8.53 8.69
N ILE A 237 19.30 -8.53 8.69
CA ILE A 237 18.51 -7.82 9.70
C ILE A 237 18.64 -8.55 11.04
N PRO A 238 19.01 -7.85 12.13
CA PRO A 238 19.10 -8.45 13.46
C PRO A 238 17.82 -9.22 13.82
N ASN A 239 17.97 -10.42 14.40
CA ASN A 239 16.83 -11.30 14.70
C ASN A 239 15.74 -10.60 15.55
N LYS A 240 16.15 -9.79 16.54
CA LYS A 240 15.23 -8.97 17.34
C LYS A 240 14.39 -8.03 16.47
N MET A 241 15.00 -7.44 15.45
CA MET A 241 14.33 -6.52 14.52
C MET A 241 13.40 -7.26 13.57
N ARG A 242 13.82 -8.42 13.03
CA ARG A 242 12.94 -9.28 12.22
C ARG A 242 11.68 -9.69 12.98
N LYS A 243 11.83 -10.11 14.24
CA LYS A 243 10.71 -10.45 15.13
C LYS A 243 9.80 -9.25 15.39
N LEU A 244 10.37 -8.05 15.54
CA LEU A 244 9.58 -6.82 15.73
C LEU A 244 8.76 -6.47 14.48
N ILE A 245 9.33 -6.60 13.28
CA ILE A 245 8.62 -6.40 12.01
C ILE A 245 7.46 -7.41 11.90
N VAL A 246 7.72 -8.71 12.10
CA VAL A 246 6.68 -9.75 12.10
C VAL A 246 5.59 -9.44 13.13
N SER A 247 5.97 -9.09 14.35
CA SER A 247 5.02 -8.81 15.43
C SER A 247 4.13 -7.60 15.11
N LYS A 248 4.70 -6.53 14.53
CA LYS A 248 3.91 -5.37 14.11
C LYS A 248 2.94 -5.75 13.00
N PHE A 249 3.40 -6.50 12.00
CA PHE A 249 2.55 -6.97 10.91
C PHE A 249 1.40 -7.88 11.38
N ILE A 250 1.67 -8.85 12.27
CA ILE A 250 0.59 -9.69 12.85
C ILE A 250 -0.40 -8.85 13.64
N LYS A 251 0.08 -7.83 14.36
CA LYS A 251 -0.79 -6.91 15.12
C LYS A 251 -1.72 -6.13 14.18
N THR A 252 -1.27 -5.74 12.99
CA THR A 252 -2.11 -4.98 12.05
C THR A 252 -3.20 -5.85 11.40
N ILE A 253 -2.96 -7.15 11.24
CA ILE A 253 -4.01 -8.08 10.76
C ILE A 253 -5.05 -8.36 11.86
N THR A 254 -4.66 -8.33 13.13
CA THR A 254 -5.52 -8.75 14.25
C THR A 254 -6.21 -7.61 14.98
N LYS A 255 -5.72 -6.38 14.85
CA LYS A 255 -6.23 -5.21 15.56
C LYS A 255 -6.17 -3.96 14.68
N PRO A 256 -7.17 -3.07 14.78
CA PRO A 256 -7.08 -1.77 14.12
C PRO A 256 -5.89 -0.96 14.66
N PRO A 257 -5.31 -0.04 13.85
CA PRO A 257 -4.29 0.90 14.29
C PRO A 257 -4.74 1.66 15.53
N GLN A 258 -3.81 1.87 16.48
CA GLN A 258 -4.05 2.70 17.67
C GLN A 258 -3.83 4.17 17.33
N PRO A 259 -4.41 5.14 18.05
CA PRO A 259 -4.29 6.57 17.71
C PRO A 259 -2.85 7.07 17.55
N ASP A 260 -1.93 6.55 18.36
CA ASP A 260 -0.52 6.93 18.42
C ASP A 260 0.38 6.19 17.41
N TYR A 261 -0.17 5.33 16.54
CA TYR A 261 0.63 4.40 15.73
C TYR A 261 1.61 5.09 14.78
N LEU A 262 1.34 6.32 14.33
CA LEU A 262 2.27 7.12 13.52
C LEU A 262 3.48 7.60 14.32
N SER A 263 3.31 7.83 15.62
CA SER A 263 4.33 8.31 16.55
C SER A 263 5.08 7.17 17.24
N GLN A 264 4.52 5.96 17.25
CA GLN A 264 5.19 4.77 17.78
C GLN A 264 6.45 4.43 16.96
N GLY A 265 7.58 4.29 17.64
CA GLY A 265 8.85 3.88 17.03
C GLY A 265 8.69 2.66 16.11
N SER A 266 9.07 2.82 14.84
CA SER A 266 9.08 1.77 13.83
C SER A 266 10.51 1.30 13.54
N PRO A 267 10.70 0.00 13.24
CA PRO A 267 11.89 -0.44 12.52
C PRO A 267 12.12 0.46 11.30
N ASN A 268 13.31 1.06 11.18
CA ASN A 268 13.68 1.79 9.98
C ASN A 268 14.07 0.79 8.88
N LEU A 269 13.11 0.44 8.02
CA LEU A 269 13.31 -0.50 6.92
C LEU A 269 14.35 0.02 5.92
N PHE A 270 14.33 1.32 5.60
CA PHE A 270 15.25 1.94 4.65
C PHE A 270 16.71 1.81 5.08
N LYS A 271 16.99 1.95 6.38
CA LYS A 271 18.34 1.73 6.94
C LYS A 271 18.86 0.32 6.67
N TYR A 272 18.01 -0.70 6.81
CA TYR A 272 18.43 -2.10 6.65
C TYR A 272 18.43 -2.56 5.19
N LEU A 273 17.65 -1.91 4.33
CA LEU A 273 17.49 -2.25 2.92
C LEU A 273 18.21 -1.28 1.98
N LYS A 274 19.09 -0.43 2.52
CA LYS A 274 20.02 0.38 1.74
C LYS A 274 20.90 -0.54 0.87
N LYS A 275 21.04 -0.17 -0.40
CA LYS A 275 21.86 -0.90 -1.38
C LYS A 275 23.32 -0.86 -0.95
#